data_AF-A0A7W0ZAG4-F1
#
_entry.id   AF-A0A7W0ZAG4-F1
#
_cell.length_a   1.000
_cell.length_b   1.000
_cell.length_c   1.000
_cell.angle_alpha   90.00
_cell.angle_beta   90.00
_cell.angle_gamma   90.00
#
_symmetry.space_group_name_H-M   'P 1'
#
loop_
_entity.id
_entity.type
_entity.pdbx_description
1 polymer ?
#
loop_
_entity_poly.entity_id
_entity_poly.type
_entity_poly.pdbx_seq_one_letter_code
_entity_poly.pdbx_strand_id
1 'polypeptide(L)'
;MIRIAVDAMGGDRAPEEIVAGAQAAVRHGVTPILVGPAGLDTGGLELVEAPHTIGMDEKPVEAVRHKPESSLVVAHRLVGEGGAAAVVSAGNTGAMLAAGLLHLRRLPGVVRPAIAVPIPTRSGPSVLLDAGANADARPEHLFQFAHMGSVFAEEILEVARPEVRLLSIGEEAEKGNRLTLDAHALLVESDLRFGGNAESRDLL
;
A
#
# COMPACT_ATOMS: atom_id res chain seq x y z
N MET A 1 -20.97 3.67 9.02
CA MET A 1 -19.95 2.63 9.17
C MET A 1 -19.23 2.47 7.84
N ILE A 2 -17.91 2.29 7.86
CA ILE A 2 -17.09 2.23 6.64
C ILE A 2 -17.08 0.77 6.15
N ARG A 3 -17.50 0.53 4.91
CA ARG A 3 -17.47 -0.79 4.26
C ARG A 3 -16.06 -1.09 3.75
N ILE A 4 -15.49 -2.22 4.12
CA ILE A 4 -14.13 -2.62 3.73
C ILE A 4 -14.20 -4.00 3.06
N ALA A 5 -13.74 -4.10 1.82
CA ALA A 5 -13.61 -5.36 1.12
C ALA A 5 -12.39 -6.12 1.68
N VAL A 6 -12.55 -7.40 2.01
CA VAL A 6 -11.49 -8.23 2.57
C VAL A 6 -11.35 -9.47 1.70
N ASP A 7 -10.20 -9.60 1.04
CA ASP A 7 -9.83 -10.84 0.34
C ASP A 7 -9.62 -11.94 1.38
N ALA A 8 -10.60 -12.84 1.50
CA ALA A 8 -10.62 -13.87 2.53
C ALA A 8 -9.61 -14.99 2.26
N MET A 9 -9.08 -15.09 1.04
CA MET A 9 -8.23 -16.21 0.60
C MET A 9 -6.75 -15.86 0.55
N GLY A 10 -6.39 -14.59 0.74
CA GLY A 10 -5.01 -14.13 0.75
C GLY A 10 -4.34 -14.34 2.11
N GLY A 11 -3.20 -15.05 2.12
CA GLY A 11 -2.31 -15.18 3.28
C GLY A 11 -2.06 -16.63 3.70
N ASP A 12 -0.98 -16.84 4.46
CA ASP A 12 -0.50 -18.19 4.82
C ASP A 12 -1.47 -18.98 5.72
N ARG A 13 -2.32 -18.27 6.48
CA ARG A 13 -3.32 -18.83 7.39
C ARG A 13 -4.75 -18.44 6.99
N ALA A 14 -4.94 -18.19 5.70
CA ALA A 14 -6.25 -17.97 5.13
C ALA A 14 -6.99 -19.30 4.93
N PRO A 15 -8.32 -19.33 5.08
CA PRO A 15 -9.17 -18.17 5.37
C PRO A 15 -9.37 -17.85 6.85
N GLU A 16 -9.02 -18.75 7.77
CA GLU A 16 -9.46 -18.72 9.17
C GLU A 16 -9.04 -17.43 9.89
N GLU A 17 -7.78 -17.03 9.77
CA GLU A 17 -7.26 -15.85 10.47
C GLU A 17 -7.75 -14.55 9.85
N ILE A 18 -8.03 -14.56 8.54
CA ILE A 18 -8.61 -13.40 7.85
C ILE A 18 -10.05 -13.17 8.31
N VAL A 19 -10.85 -14.24 8.40
CA VAL A 19 -12.22 -14.16 8.95
C VAL A 19 -12.20 -13.70 10.40
N ALA A 20 -11.35 -14.28 11.25
CA ALA A 20 -11.22 -13.88 12.65
C ALA A 20 -10.84 -12.38 12.80
N GLY A 21 -9.89 -11.91 12.00
CA GLY A 21 -9.50 -10.50 11.95
C GLY A 21 -10.64 -9.58 11.49
N ALA A 22 -11.37 -9.98 10.45
CA ALA A 22 -12.53 -9.25 9.96
C ALA A 22 -13.63 -9.15 11.03
N GLN A 23 -13.95 -10.23 11.74
CA GLN A 23 -14.94 -10.21 12.84
C GLN A 23 -14.49 -9.29 13.98
N ALA A 24 -13.21 -9.30 14.33
CA ALA A 24 -12.66 -8.41 15.34
C ALA A 24 -12.80 -6.93 14.95
N ALA A 25 -12.61 -6.60 13.66
CA ALA A 25 -12.71 -5.23 13.14
C ALA A 25 -14.12 -4.62 13.29
N VAL A 26 -15.18 -5.43 13.39
CA VAL A 26 -16.55 -4.94 13.62
C VAL A 26 -16.66 -4.09 14.88
N ARG A 27 -15.94 -4.47 15.95
CA ARG A 27 -15.91 -3.71 17.22
C ARG A 27 -15.26 -2.33 17.08
N HIS A 28 -14.54 -2.08 15.99
CA HIS A 28 -13.90 -0.82 15.66
C HIS A 28 -14.72 0.02 14.65
N GLY A 29 -16.00 -0.32 14.43
CA GLY A 29 -16.90 0.48 13.57
C GLY A 29 -16.73 0.24 12.06
N VAL A 30 -15.99 -0.81 11.69
CA VAL A 30 -15.81 -1.28 10.31
C VAL A 30 -16.92 -2.26 9.96
N THR A 31 -17.37 -2.25 8.70
CA THR A 31 -18.26 -3.27 8.13
C THR A 31 -17.47 -4.09 7.10
N PRO A 32 -16.84 -5.21 7.50
CA PRO A 32 -16.11 -6.06 6.57
C PRO A 32 -17.05 -6.78 5.61
N ILE A 33 -16.61 -6.92 4.37
CA ILE A 33 -17.24 -7.73 3.33
C ILE A 33 -16.20 -8.75 2.91
N LEU A 34 -16.41 -10.01 3.27
CA LEU A 34 -15.49 -11.08 2.89
C LEU A 34 -15.70 -11.41 1.41
N VAL A 35 -14.60 -11.60 0.70
CA VAL A 35 -14.60 -12.00 -0.70
C VAL A 35 -13.88 -13.33 -0.82
N GLY A 36 -14.57 -14.38 -1.24
CA GLY A 36 -14.04 -15.76 -1.22
C GLY A 36 -15.03 -16.77 -1.80
N PRO A 37 -14.71 -18.08 -1.79
CA PRO A 37 -15.52 -19.10 -2.44
C PRO A 37 -16.88 -19.28 -1.74
N ALA A 38 -17.86 -19.80 -2.50
CA ALA A 38 -19.15 -20.17 -1.95
C ALA A 38 -18.99 -21.18 -0.80
N GLY A 39 -19.78 -21.00 0.26
CA GLY A 39 -19.74 -21.86 1.46
C GLY A 39 -18.60 -21.54 2.44
N LEU A 40 -17.83 -20.48 2.22
CA LEU A 40 -16.90 -19.96 3.21
C LEU A 40 -17.63 -19.67 4.53
N ASP A 41 -17.14 -20.19 5.65
CA ASP A 41 -17.63 -19.80 6.97
C ASP A 41 -17.18 -18.37 7.28
N THR A 42 -18.12 -17.43 7.18
CA THR A 42 -17.85 -16.01 7.39
C THR A 42 -17.97 -15.58 8.85
N GLY A 43 -18.35 -16.49 9.74
CA GLY A 43 -18.68 -16.14 11.12
C GLY A 43 -19.78 -15.06 11.21
N GLY A 44 -20.72 -15.07 10.26
CA GLY A 44 -21.86 -14.14 10.20
C GLY A 44 -21.61 -12.83 9.43
N LEU A 45 -20.44 -12.65 8.81
CA LEU A 45 -20.16 -11.50 7.95
C LEU A 45 -20.74 -11.67 6.53
N GLU A 46 -20.91 -10.54 5.82
CA GLU A 46 -21.32 -10.51 4.41
C GLU A 46 -20.28 -11.23 3.54
N LEU A 47 -20.75 -12.07 2.61
CA LEU A 47 -19.92 -12.78 1.63
C LEU A 47 -20.23 -12.28 0.22
N VAL A 48 -19.20 -11.91 -0.53
CA VAL A 48 -19.23 -11.80 -1.99
C VAL A 48 -18.48 -13.00 -2.56
N GLU A 49 -19.18 -13.80 -3.34
CA GLU A 49 -18.61 -15.03 -3.89
C GLU A 49 -17.55 -14.73 -4.97
N ALA A 50 -16.41 -15.40 -4.86
CA ALA A 50 -15.31 -15.37 -5.80
C ALA A 50 -14.71 -16.80 -5.87
N PRO A 51 -14.95 -17.56 -6.95
CA PRO A 51 -14.57 -18.97 -7.03
C PRO A 51 -13.07 -19.21 -7.19
N HIS A 52 -12.30 -18.19 -7.55
CA HIS A 52 -10.86 -18.33 -7.81
C HIS A 52 -10.01 -17.68 -6.72
N THR A 53 -8.76 -18.12 -6.61
CA THR A 53 -7.73 -17.49 -5.76
C THR A 53 -6.46 -17.29 -6.59
N ILE A 54 -5.70 -16.23 -6.28
CA ILE A 54 -4.36 -16.01 -6.80
C ILE A 54 -3.36 -16.54 -5.77
N GLY A 55 -2.58 -17.55 -6.15
CA GLY A 55 -1.50 -18.12 -5.35
C GLY A 55 -0.28 -17.21 -5.25
N MET A 56 0.55 -17.47 -4.25
CA MET A 56 1.74 -16.65 -3.95
C MET A 56 2.86 -16.82 -4.99
N ASP A 57 2.90 -17.95 -5.67
CA ASP A 57 3.88 -18.30 -6.71
C ASP A 57 3.49 -17.84 -8.12
N GLU A 58 2.28 -17.31 -8.29
CA GLU A 58 1.79 -16.88 -9.60
C GLU A 58 2.38 -15.53 -10.03
N LYS A 59 2.57 -15.38 -11.34
CA LYS A 59 2.99 -14.11 -11.94
C LYS A 59 1.88 -13.06 -11.79
N PRO A 60 2.12 -11.95 -11.07
CA PRO A 60 1.05 -11.04 -10.65
C PRO A 60 0.12 -10.52 -11.75
N VAL A 61 0.69 -9.93 -12.79
CA VAL A 61 -0.07 -9.27 -13.87
C VAL A 61 -0.85 -10.28 -14.71
N GLU A 62 -0.27 -11.46 -14.93
CA GLU A 62 -0.92 -12.55 -15.66
C GLU A 62 -2.07 -13.14 -14.84
N ALA A 63 -1.85 -13.39 -13.54
CA ALA A 63 -2.87 -13.93 -12.65
C ALA A 63 -4.09 -12.99 -12.53
N VAL A 64 -3.87 -11.68 -12.33
CA VAL A 64 -4.96 -10.69 -12.26
C VAL A 64 -5.79 -10.66 -13.55
N ARG A 65 -5.15 -10.80 -14.71
CA ARG A 65 -5.85 -10.80 -16.01
C ARG A 65 -6.61 -12.10 -16.29
N HIS A 66 -6.02 -13.24 -15.96
CA HIS A 66 -6.61 -14.55 -16.25
C HIS A 66 -7.62 -15.02 -15.19
N LYS A 67 -7.58 -14.46 -13.97
CA LYS A 67 -8.50 -14.78 -12.88
C LYS A 67 -9.32 -13.54 -12.45
N PRO A 68 -10.17 -12.98 -13.33
CA PRO A 68 -10.97 -11.79 -13.03
C PRO A 68 -12.03 -12.01 -11.93
N GLU A 69 -12.29 -13.28 -11.59
CA GLU A 69 -13.19 -13.71 -10.51
C GLU A 69 -12.41 -14.26 -9.31
N SER A 70 -11.14 -13.89 -9.17
CA SER A 70 -10.39 -14.19 -7.94
C SER A 70 -10.83 -13.29 -6.80
N SER A 71 -10.77 -13.79 -5.57
CA SER A 71 -11.13 -13.03 -4.36
C SER A 71 -10.45 -11.66 -4.30
N LEU A 72 -9.14 -11.62 -4.58
CA LEU A 72 -8.36 -10.39 -4.66
C LEU A 72 -8.92 -9.42 -5.70
N VAL A 73 -9.19 -9.87 -6.93
CA VAL A 73 -9.66 -8.99 -8.02
C VAL A 73 -11.09 -8.51 -7.77
N VAL A 74 -11.97 -9.40 -7.28
CA VAL A 74 -13.35 -9.07 -6.94
C VAL A 74 -13.39 -8.04 -5.80
N ALA A 75 -12.54 -8.18 -4.78
CA ALA A 75 -12.43 -7.20 -3.70
C ALA A 75 -12.00 -5.81 -4.18
N HIS A 76 -11.04 -5.72 -5.11
CA HIS A 76 -10.66 -4.45 -5.73
C HIS A 76 -11.78 -3.86 -6.59
N ARG A 77 -12.47 -4.69 -7.37
CA ARG A 77 -13.59 -4.26 -8.20
C ARG A 77 -14.72 -3.68 -7.35
N LEU A 78 -15.01 -4.29 -6.20
CA LEU A 78 -16.02 -3.79 -5.27
C LEU A 78 -15.72 -2.35 -4.81
N VAL A 79 -14.45 -2.01 -4.58
CA VAL A 79 -14.05 -0.63 -4.24
C VAL A 79 -14.12 0.28 -5.46
N GLY A 80 -13.61 -0.15 -6.61
CA GLY A 80 -13.64 0.62 -7.86
C GLY A 80 -15.06 0.96 -8.34
N GLU A 81 -16.04 0.12 -8.01
CA GLU A 81 -17.46 0.29 -8.31
C GLU A 81 -18.25 0.99 -7.19
N GLY A 82 -17.59 1.37 -6.08
CA GLY A 82 -18.19 2.10 -4.97
C GLY A 82 -18.98 1.24 -3.97
N GLY A 83 -18.90 -0.09 -4.04
CA GLY A 83 -19.51 -1.01 -3.07
C GLY A 83 -18.74 -1.14 -1.74
N ALA A 84 -17.48 -0.71 -1.71
CA ALA A 84 -16.62 -0.61 -0.52
C ALA A 84 -15.72 0.63 -0.59
N ALA A 85 -15.24 1.10 0.56
CA ALA A 85 -14.38 2.29 0.67
C ALA A 85 -12.88 1.96 0.55
N ALA A 86 -12.47 0.75 0.94
CA ALA A 86 -11.11 0.27 0.79
C ALA A 86 -11.08 -1.26 0.68
N VAL A 87 -9.93 -1.79 0.29
CA VAL A 87 -9.67 -3.23 0.17
C VAL A 87 -8.44 -3.61 1.00
N VAL A 88 -8.50 -4.76 1.67
CA VAL A 88 -7.39 -5.37 2.41
C VAL A 88 -7.19 -6.80 1.93
N SER A 89 -5.93 -7.19 1.72
CA SER A 89 -5.52 -8.56 1.38
C SER A 89 -4.15 -8.84 1.99
N ALA A 90 -3.96 -10.05 2.49
CA ALA A 90 -2.64 -10.59 2.85
C ALA A 90 -2.08 -11.52 1.74
N GLY A 91 -2.64 -11.46 0.53
CA GLY A 91 -2.21 -12.24 -0.62
C GLY A 91 -1.01 -11.64 -1.35
N ASN A 92 -0.83 -12.05 -2.61
CA ASN A 92 0.32 -11.67 -3.43
C ASN A 92 0.43 -10.14 -3.61
N THR A 93 1.50 -9.53 -3.09
CA THR A 93 1.74 -8.06 -3.12
C THR A 93 1.73 -7.50 -4.54
N GLY A 94 2.33 -8.20 -5.50
CA GLY A 94 2.31 -7.76 -6.89
C GLY A 94 0.90 -7.78 -7.48
N ALA A 95 0.09 -8.77 -7.11
CA ALA A 95 -1.29 -8.89 -7.57
C ALA A 95 -2.16 -7.80 -6.96
N MET A 96 -1.95 -7.46 -5.68
CA MET A 96 -2.57 -6.31 -5.01
C MET A 96 -2.26 -5.01 -5.77
N LEU A 97 -0.99 -4.76 -6.10
CA LEU A 97 -0.59 -3.58 -6.86
C LEU A 97 -1.21 -3.55 -8.27
N ALA A 98 -1.19 -4.69 -8.98
CA ALA A 98 -1.72 -4.80 -10.33
C ALA A 98 -3.24 -4.60 -10.37
N ALA A 99 -3.99 -5.23 -9.45
CA ALA A 99 -5.43 -5.06 -9.33
C ALA A 99 -5.81 -3.63 -8.90
N GLY A 100 -5.07 -3.03 -7.98
CA GLY A 100 -5.24 -1.63 -7.58
C GLY A 100 -5.10 -0.65 -8.74
N LEU A 101 -4.04 -0.81 -9.54
CA LEU A 101 -3.83 0.01 -10.74
C LEU A 101 -4.95 -0.15 -11.78
N LEU A 102 -5.49 -1.37 -11.93
CA LEU A 102 -6.52 -1.67 -12.93
C LEU A 102 -7.92 -1.19 -12.50
N HIS A 103 -8.30 -1.41 -11.24
CA HIS A 103 -9.68 -1.22 -10.78
C HIS A 103 -9.88 0.06 -9.95
N LEU A 104 -8.90 0.46 -9.14
CA LEU A 104 -9.00 1.66 -8.31
C LEU A 104 -8.48 2.90 -9.04
N ARG A 105 -7.46 2.70 -9.89
CA ARG A 105 -6.71 3.73 -10.59
C ARG A 105 -5.94 4.64 -9.62
N ARG A 106 -5.02 5.43 -10.18
CA ARG A 106 -4.23 6.39 -9.40
C ARG A 106 -5.03 7.67 -9.17
N LEU A 107 -4.66 8.41 -8.13
CA LEU A 107 -5.11 9.78 -7.95
C LEU A 107 -4.68 10.65 -9.15
N PRO A 108 -5.49 11.65 -9.55
CA PRO A 108 -5.10 12.60 -10.59
C PRO A 108 -3.75 13.25 -10.27
N GLY A 109 -2.86 13.29 -11.27
CA GLY A 109 -1.51 13.84 -11.11
C GLY A 109 -0.47 12.86 -10.54
N VAL A 110 -0.88 11.79 -9.85
CA VAL A 110 0.06 10.76 -9.36
C VAL A 110 0.51 9.87 -10.52
N VAL A 111 1.81 9.88 -10.79
CA VAL A 111 2.39 9.16 -11.92
C VAL A 111 2.52 7.67 -11.62
N ARG A 112 3.00 7.33 -10.42
CA ARG A 112 3.16 5.96 -9.95
C ARG A 112 2.73 5.83 -8.48
N PRO A 113 2.12 4.70 -8.08
CA PRO A 113 1.92 4.41 -6.66
C PRO A 113 3.26 4.03 -6.00
N ALA A 114 3.29 4.03 -4.68
CA ALA A 114 4.40 3.53 -3.87
C ALA A 114 3.86 2.58 -2.80
N ILE A 115 4.67 1.61 -2.36
CA ILE A 115 4.40 0.85 -1.14
C ILE A 115 4.95 1.66 0.03
N ALA A 116 4.05 2.06 0.93
CA ALA A 116 4.39 2.71 2.18
C ALA A 116 4.56 1.67 3.29
N VAL A 117 5.72 1.69 3.95
CA VAL A 117 5.98 0.81 5.10
C VAL A 117 6.24 1.69 6.32
N PRO A 118 5.33 1.71 7.31
CA PRO A 118 5.59 2.32 8.60
C PRO A 118 6.75 1.60 9.30
N ILE A 119 7.74 2.36 9.76
CA ILE A 119 8.92 1.85 10.48
C ILE A 119 8.91 2.44 11.89
N PRO A 120 8.95 1.62 12.94
CA PRO A 120 9.16 2.12 14.30
C PRO A 120 10.62 2.55 14.45
N THR A 121 10.87 3.79 14.84
CA THR A 121 12.21 4.32 15.09
C THR A 121 12.34 4.83 16.52
N ARG A 122 13.58 5.05 16.97
CA ARG A 122 13.92 5.60 18.29
C ARG A 122 13.36 7.01 18.50
N SER A 123 13.19 7.77 17.43
CA SER A 123 12.70 9.16 17.46
C SER A 123 11.20 9.28 17.20
N GLY A 124 10.49 8.16 16.98
CA GLY A 124 9.06 8.13 16.69
C GLY A 124 8.71 7.24 15.49
N PRO A 125 7.44 7.18 15.08
CA PRO A 125 7.08 6.48 13.86
C PRO A 125 7.62 7.21 12.63
N SER A 126 8.13 6.48 11.66
CA SER A 126 8.48 6.98 10.32
C SER A 126 7.82 6.11 9.25
N VAL A 127 7.90 6.52 7.99
CA VAL A 127 7.37 5.74 6.86
C VAL A 127 8.37 5.75 5.71
N LEU A 128 8.67 4.57 5.17
CA LEU A 128 9.51 4.38 4.00
C LEU A 128 8.65 4.29 2.74
N LEU A 129 8.96 5.13 1.75
CA LEU A 129 8.40 5.09 0.40
C LEU A 129 9.53 5.25 -0.62
N ASP A 130 9.65 4.43 -1.67
CA ASP A 130 8.88 3.25 -2.04
C ASP A 130 9.58 1.95 -1.58
N ALA A 131 8.83 1.02 -0.98
CA ALA A 131 9.35 -0.26 -0.48
C ALA A 131 9.19 -1.44 -1.45
N GLY A 132 8.88 -1.19 -2.73
CA GLY A 132 8.94 -2.23 -3.77
C GLY A 132 7.80 -2.24 -4.79
N ALA A 133 6.97 -1.19 -4.88
CA ALA A 133 6.02 -1.08 -5.99
C ALA A 133 6.74 -0.89 -7.34
N ASN A 134 7.88 -0.20 -7.33
CA ASN A 134 8.62 0.18 -8.52
C ASN A 134 10.06 -0.32 -8.45
N ALA A 135 10.48 -1.11 -9.43
CA ALA A 135 11.88 -1.49 -9.59
C ALA A 135 12.75 -0.31 -10.02
N ASP A 136 12.21 0.57 -10.89
CA ASP A 136 12.88 1.77 -11.39
C ASP A 136 12.04 3.01 -11.09
N ALA A 137 12.71 4.06 -10.64
CA ALA A 137 12.11 5.36 -10.35
C ALA A 137 12.83 6.50 -11.08
N ARG A 138 12.10 7.60 -11.29
CA ARG A 138 12.62 8.87 -11.79
C ARG A 138 12.58 9.91 -10.66
N PRO A 139 13.36 11.00 -10.75
CA PRO A 139 13.40 12.03 -9.71
C PRO A 139 12.01 12.54 -9.30
N GLU A 140 11.16 12.85 -10.28
CA GLU A 140 9.78 13.27 -10.06
C GLU A 140 8.88 12.22 -9.36
N HIS A 141 9.23 10.93 -9.43
CA HIS A 141 8.51 9.92 -8.65
C HIS A 141 8.86 10.04 -7.16
N LEU A 142 10.16 10.16 -6.83
CA LEU A 142 10.63 10.33 -5.44
C LEU A 142 10.07 11.62 -4.84
N PHE A 143 10.01 12.69 -5.63
CA PHE A 143 9.35 13.93 -5.26
C PHE A 143 7.87 13.69 -4.88
N GLN A 144 7.09 13.00 -5.72
CA GLN A 144 5.69 12.66 -5.38
C GLN A 144 5.57 11.74 -4.16
N PHE A 145 6.50 10.80 -3.99
CA PHE A 145 6.52 9.89 -2.83
C PHE A 145 6.77 10.66 -1.54
N ALA A 146 7.62 11.68 -1.55
CA ALA A 146 7.85 12.55 -0.41
C ALA A 146 6.57 13.31 -0.01
N HIS A 147 5.81 13.85 -0.96
CA HIS A 147 4.53 14.50 -0.67
C HIS A 147 3.49 13.53 -0.09
N MET A 148 3.32 12.36 -0.74
CA MET A 148 2.37 11.35 -0.25
C MET A 148 2.77 10.81 1.13
N GLY A 149 4.07 10.58 1.35
CA GLY A 149 4.62 10.16 2.64
C GLY A 149 4.44 11.20 3.74
N SER A 150 4.63 12.49 3.42
CA SER A 150 4.38 13.60 4.35
C SER A 150 2.92 13.61 4.81
N VAL A 151 1.96 13.54 3.88
CA VAL A 151 0.52 13.50 4.23
C VAL A 151 0.20 12.25 5.05
N PHE A 152 0.72 11.08 4.66
CA PHE A 152 0.49 9.84 5.41
C PHE A 152 1.06 9.92 6.83
N ALA A 153 2.27 10.47 7.00
CA ALA A 153 2.89 10.61 8.31
C ALA A 153 2.14 11.59 9.22
N GLU A 154 1.62 12.69 8.67
CA GLU A 154 0.83 13.65 9.43
C GLU A 154 -0.53 13.07 9.83
N GLU A 155 -1.29 12.52 8.86
CA GLU A 155 -2.69 12.13 9.07
C GLU A 155 -2.85 10.74 9.72
N ILE A 156 -1.93 9.81 9.44
CA ILE A 156 -2.05 8.41 9.89
C ILE A 156 -1.07 8.08 11.02
N LEU A 157 0.15 8.62 10.97
CA LEU A 157 1.16 8.41 12.01
C LEU A 157 1.17 9.53 13.07
N GLU A 158 0.29 10.51 12.94
CA GLU A 158 0.11 11.64 13.87
C GLU A 158 1.39 12.46 14.09
N VAL A 159 2.27 12.51 13.09
CA VAL A 159 3.50 13.32 13.12
C VAL A 159 3.17 14.73 12.61
N ALA A 160 2.82 15.64 13.52
CA ALA A 160 2.29 16.98 13.19
C ALA A 160 3.13 17.85 12.23
N ARG A 161 4.45 17.60 12.12
CA ARG A 161 5.35 18.31 11.18
C ARG A 161 6.38 17.32 10.64
N PRO A 162 5.97 16.42 9.72
CA PRO A 162 6.82 15.32 9.28
C PRO A 162 8.03 15.86 8.54
N GLU A 163 9.20 15.27 8.84
CA GLU A 163 10.43 15.57 8.12
C GLU A 163 10.59 14.59 6.96
N VAL A 164 10.97 15.09 5.79
CA VAL A 164 11.32 14.26 4.65
C VAL A 164 12.84 14.14 4.58
N ARG A 165 13.34 12.91 4.46
CA ARG A 165 14.75 12.59 4.22
C ARG A 165 14.89 11.73 2.98
N LEU A 166 15.93 11.96 2.21
CA LEU A 166 16.23 11.17 1.01
C LEU A 166 17.31 10.13 1.33
N LEU A 167 16.98 8.84 1.22
CA LEU A 167 17.95 7.78 1.46
C LEU A 167 19.09 7.85 0.43
N SER A 168 20.32 7.90 0.94
CA SER A 168 21.54 8.00 0.13
C SER A 168 22.70 7.23 0.78
N ILE A 169 23.86 7.27 0.12
CA ILE A 169 25.12 6.67 0.58
C ILE A 169 25.94 7.61 1.49
N GLY A 170 25.40 8.79 1.81
CA GLY A 170 25.99 9.81 2.70
C GLY A 170 25.03 10.98 2.88
N GLU A 171 25.27 11.79 3.91
CA GLU A 171 24.41 12.93 4.28
C GLU A 171 24.64 14.17 3.41
N GLU A 172 25.79 14.29 2.76
CA GLU A 172 26.13 15.46 1.94
C GLU A 172 25.26 15.50 0.66
N ALA A 173 24.90 16.70 0.21
CA ALA A 173 23.93 16.91 -0.88
C ALA A 173 24.40 16.30 -2.21
N GLU A 174 25.72 16.23 -2.42
CA GLU A 174 26.37 15.64 -3.59
C GLU A 174 26.52 14.10 -3.53
N LYS A 175 26.03 13.44 -2.47
CA LYS A 175 26.10 11.98 -2.34
C LYS A 175 24.89 11.31 -2.96
N GLY A 176 25.16 10.21 -3.67
CA GLY A 176 24.16 9.36 -4.28
C GLY A 176 24.43 9.12 -5.75
N ASN A 177 23.53 8.39 -6.38
CA ASN A 177 23.55 8.23 -7.83
C ASN A 177 22.82 9.40 -8.52
N ARG A 178 22.74 9.38 -9.86
CA ARG A 178 22.05 10.42 -10.63
C ARG A 178 20.61 10.65 -10.17
N LEU A 179 19.86 9.56 -9.91
CA LEU A 179 18.48 9.64 -9.43
C LEU A 179 18.40 10.39 -8.08
N THR A 180 19.27 10.06 -7.13
CA THR A 180 19.32 10.71 -5.81
C THR A 180 19.67 12.19 -5.95
N LEU A 181 20.67 12.54 -6.75
CA LEU A 181 21.10 13.94 -6.94
C LEU A 181 19.99 14.80 -7.56
N ASP A 182 19.36 14.30 -8.62
CA ASP A 182 18.31 15.03 -9.31
C ASP A 182 17.04 15.13 -8.43
N ALA A 183 16.71 14.08 -7.66
CA ALA A 183 15.60 14.10 -6.70
C ALA A 183 15.86 15.07 -5.53
N HIS A 184 17.10 15.12 -5.03
CA HIS A 184 17.51 16.06 -3.99
C HIS A 184 17.26 17.51 -4.44
N ALA A 185 17.67 17.85 -5.66
CA ALA A 185 17.44 19.19 -6.22
C ALA A 185 15.95 19.55 -6.28
N LEU A 186 15.08 18.61 -6.67
CA LEU A 186 13.63 18.82 -6.66
C LEU A 186 13.07 19.02 -5.25
N LEU A 187 13.55 18.26 -4.27
CA LEU A 187 13.08 18.32 -2.89
C LEU A 187 13.52 19.61 -2.17
N VAL A 188 14.70 20.14 -2.50
CA VAL A 188 15.17 21.44 -2.00
C VAL A 188 14.25 22.58 -2.44
N GLU A 189 13.75 22.53 -3.68
CA GLU A 189 12.84 23.54 -4.24
C GLU A 189 11.35 23.31 -3.85
N SER A 190 11.08 22.29 -3.03
CA SER A 190 9.73 21.95 -2.58
C SER A 190 9.28 22.79 -1.38
N ASP A 191 7.98 22.74 -1.10
CA ASP A 191 7.36 23.28 0.12
C ASP A 191 7.38 22.27 1.29
N LEU A 192 8.00 21.10 1.11
CA LEU A 192 8.14 20.08 2.16
C LEU A 192 9.23 20.47 3.16
N ARG A 193 9.12 19.93 4.39
CA ARG A 193 10.21 20.00 5.38
C ARG A 193 11.31 19.00 5.03
N PHE A 194 12.10 19.31 4.02
CA PHE A 194 13.19 18.46 3.56
C PHE A 194 14.45 18.64 4.44
N GLY A 195 14.83 17.57 5.14
CA GLY A 195 16.02 17.52 6.01
C GLY A 195 17.30 17.08 5.29
N GLY A 196 17.28 16.97 3.96
CA GLY A 196 18.42 16.51 3.18
C GLY A 196 18.53 14.99 3.08
N ASN A 197 19.74 14.52 2.78
CA ASN A 197 20.00 13.09 2.65
C ASN A 197 20.06 12.42 4.04
N ALA A 198 19.83 11.11 4.07
CA ALA A 198 20.03 10.26 5.24
C ALA A 198 20.71 8.95 4.83
N GLU A 199 21.58 8.42 5.69
CA GLU A 199 22.14 7.08 5.51
C GLU A 199 21.21 6.00 6.06
N SER A 200 21.37 4.77 5.58
CA SER A 200 20.56 3.63 6.04
C SER A 200 20.76 3.30 7.52
N ARG A 201 21.89 3.67 8.12
CA ARG A 201 22.19 3.44 9.55
C ARG A 201 21.30 4.27 10.48
N ASP A 202 20.78 5.39 9.98
CA ASP A 202 19.99 6.36 10.76
C ASP A 202 18.48 6.15 10.58
N LEU A 203 18.10 5.07 9.90
CA LEU A 203 16.69 4.74 9.63
C LEU A 203 15.92 4.32 10.90
N LEU A 204 16.61 3.78 11.92
CA LEU A 204 16.01 3.14 13.11
C LEU A 204 16.29 3.89 14.42
#